data_AF-A0A6I3UVX3-F1
#
_entry.id   AF-A0A6I3UVX3-F1
#
_cell.length_a   1.000
_cell.length_b   1.000
_cell.length_c   1.000
_cell.angle_alpha   90.00
_cell.angle_beta   90.00
_cell.angle_gamma   90.00
#
_symmetry.space_group_name_H-M   'P 1'
#
loop_
_entity.id
_entity.type
_entity.pdbx_description
1 polymer ?
#
loop_
_entity_poly.entity_id
_entity_poly.type
_entity_poly.pdbx_seq_one_letter_code
_entity_poly.pdbx_strand_id
1 'polypeptide(L)' 'GPSIVEPAIAAITYANAEVNLNLLQQGMHADKILTSGTQMFIVTMGGTGATLVVPFMFMWLSKSKRNRAIGRASVV' A
#
# COMPACT_ATOMS: atom_id res chain seq x y z
N GLY A 1 -7.07 -1.86 12.61
CA GLY A 1 -5.92 -1.32 11.85
C GLY A 1 -5.05 -2.46 11.34
N PRO A 2 -3.99 -2.18 10.56
CA PRO A 2 -3.16 -3.20 9.92
C PRO A 2 -2.66 -4.26 10.91
N SER A 3 -2.20 -3.84 12.09
CA SER A 3 -1.64 -4.71 13.13
C SER A 3 -2.57 -5.79 13.69
N ILE A 4 -3.89 -5.68 13.49
CA ILE A 4 -4.87 -6.70 13.93
C ILE A 4 -5.29 -7.62 12.78
N VAL A 5 -5.41 -7.05 11.57
CA VAL A 5 -5.94 -7.79 10.42
C VAL A 5 -4.82 -8.55 9.69
N GLU A 6 -3.62 -7.97 9.62
CA GLU A 6 -2.49 -8.51 8.88
C GLU A 6 -2.01 -9.88 9.40
N PRO A 7 -1.89 -10.14 10.72
CA PRO A 7 -1.56 -11.47 11.22
C PRO A 7 -2.58 -12.54 10.84
N ALA A 8 -3.86 -12.17 10.69
CA ALA A 8 -4.93 -13.10 10.37
C ALA A 8 -4.92 -13.54 8.89
N ILE A 9 -4.34 -12.74 7.99
CA ILE A 9 -4.32 -12.99 6.53
C ILE A 9 -2.93 -13.27 5.97
N ALA A 10 -1.86 -13.06 6.75
CA ALA A 10 -0.47 -13.17 6.31
C ALA A 10 -0.16 -14.52 5.64
N ALA A 11 -0.59 -15.63 6.25
CA ALA A 11 -0.34 -16.96 5.69
C ALA A 11 -0.90 -17.11 4.26
N ILE A 12 -2.09 -16.57 4.01
CA ILE A 12 -2.76 -16.66 2.71
C ILE A 12 -2.08 -15.74 1.70
N THR A 13 -1.73 -14.51 2.08
CA THR A 13 -1.12 -13.55 1.16
C THR A 13 0.30 -13.95 0.74
N TYR A 14 1.05 -14.64 1.61
CA TYR A 14 2.34 -15.23 1.26
C TYR A 14 2.19 -16.47 0.36
N ALA A 15 1.25 -17.38 0.68
CA ALA A 15 0.99 -18.55 -0.18
C ALA A 15 0.59 -18.13 -1.61
N ASN A 16 -0.23 -17.09 -1.74
CA ASN A 16 -0.60 -16.55 -3.06
C ASN A 16 0.59 -15.95 -3.82
N ALA A 17 1.53 -15.32 -3.11
CA ALA A 17 2.74 -14.78 -3.73
C ALA A 17 3.63 -15.91 -4.27
N GLU A 18 3.75 -17.02 -3.55
CA GLU A 18 4.50 -18.20 -3.97
C GLU A 18 3.87 -18.89 -5.19
N VAL A 19 2.54 -19.03 -5.20
CA VAL A 19 1.81 -19.57 -6.36
C VAL A 19 2.07 -18.70 -7.60
N ASN A 20 1.98 -17.38 -7.47
CA ASN A 20 2.27 -16.47 -8.57
C ASN A 20 3.73 -16.54 -9.04
N LEU A 21 4.69 -16.68 -8.11
CA LEU A 21 6.10 -16.81 -8.46
C LEU A 21 6.34 -18.09 -9.28
N ASN A 22 5.75 -19.21 -8.88
CA ASN A 22 5.83 -20.47 -9.62
C ASN A 22 5.19 -20.35 -11.01
N LEU A 23 4.02 -19.72 -11.13
CA LEU A 23 3.38 -19.47 -12.42
C LEU A 23 4.27 -18.61 -13.33
N LEU A 24 4.84 -17.52 -12.80
CA LEU A 24 5.75 -16.66 -13.57
C LEU A 24 7.01 -17.39 -14.03
N GLN A 25 7.60 -18.24 -13.17
CA GLN A 25 8.76 -19.06 -13.52
C GLN A 25 8.46 -20.08 -14.63
N GLN A 26 7.21 -20.52 -14.73
CA GLN A 26 6.73 -21.41 -15.79
C GLN A 26 6.30 -20.66 -17.07
N GLY A 27 6.48 -19.33 -17.12
CA GLY A 27 6.04 -18.50 -18.25
C GLY A 27 4.52 -18.28 -18.31
N MET A 28 3.81 -18.63 -17.24
CA MET A 28 2.36 -18.47 -17.11
C MET A 28 2.02 -17.13 -16.45
N HIS A 29 0.79 -16.67 -16.65
CA HIS A 29 0.29 -15.45 -16.01
C HIS A 29 0.01 -15.69 -14.52
N ALA A 30 0.49 -14.78 -13.67
CA ALA A 30 0.09 -14.70 -12.27
C ALA A 30 -1.38 -14.27 -12.16
N ASP A 31 -2.21 -15.06 -11.48
CA ASP A 31 -3.65 -14.87 -11.37
C ASP A 31 -4.10 -14.34 -9.99
N LYS A 32 -3.26 -14.43 -8.95
CA LYS A 32 -3.62 -13.99 -7.60
C LYS A 32 -3.26 -12.52 -7.39
N ILE A 33 -4.26 -11.66 -7.23
CA ILE A 33 -4.04 -10.23 -6.95
C ILE A 33 -3.77 -9.99 -5.44
N LEU A 34 -4.36 -10.81 -4.56
CA LEU A 34 -4.20 -10.69 -3.11
C LEU A 34 -2.88 -11.30 -2.63
N THR A 35 -1.80 -10.55 -2.82
CA THR A 35 -0.44 -10.87 -2.36
C THR A 35 0.06 -9.83 -1.37
N SER A 36 1.07 -10.17 -0.58
CA SER A 36 1.73 -9.22 0.32
C SER A 36 2.30 -8.00 -0.42
N GLY A 37 2.79 -8.20 -1.65
CA GLY A 37 3.29 -7.13 -2.52
C GLY A 37 2.20 -6.13 -2.93
N THR A 38 1.03 -6.61 -3.35
CA THR A 38 -0.10 -5.73 -3.72
C THR A 38 -0.53 -4.87 -2.53
N GLN A 39 -0.62 -5.46 -1.35
CA GLN A 39 -1.01 -4.72 -0.14
C GLN A 39 0.03 -3.63 0.17
N MET A 40 1.30 -3.99 0.31
CA MET A 40 2.36 -3.06 0.75
C MET A 40 2.69 -1.97 -0.28
N PHE A 41 2.77 -2.31 -1.57
CA PHE A 41 3.28 -1.39 -2.59
C PHE A 41 2.19 -0.61 -3.33
N ILE A 42 0.94 -1.06 -3.30
CA ILE A 42 -0.16 -0.41 -4.04
C ILE A 42 -1.21 0.15 -3.08
N VAL A 43 -1.71 -0.68 -2.15
CA VAL A 43 -2.85 -0.28 -1.29
C VAL A 43 -2.40 0.67 -0.17
N THR A 44 -1.25 0.38 0.44
CA THR A 44 -0.72 1.11 1.60
C THR A 44 0.40 2.09 1.21
N MET A 45 0.27 2.75 0.07
CA MET A 45 1.27 3.72 -0.38
C MET A 45 1.35 4.91 0.59
N GLY A 46 2.50 5.02 1.27
CA GLY A 46 2.79 6.08 2.24
C GLY A 46 2.29 5.79 3.67
N GLY A 47 1.78 4.59 3.96
CA GLY A 47 1.34 4.21 5.31
C GLY A 47 0.07 3.38 5.28
N THR A 48 -0.83 3.54 6.25
CA THR A 48 -2.02 2.67 6.43
C THR A 48 -3.16 2.86 5.40
N GLY A 49 -2.88 3.46 4.25
CA GLY A 49 -3.82 3.74 3.17
C GLY A 49 -3.18 4.61 2.08
N ALA A 50 -3.93 5.53 1.48
CA ALA A 50 -3.42 6.49 0.50
C ALA A 50 -2.67 7.68 1.14
N THR A 51 -1.96 7.44 2.24
CA THR A 51 -1.28 8.46 3.03
C THR A 51 -0.16 9.14 2.24
N LEU A 52 0.31 8.57 1.13
CA LEU A 52 1.18 9.30 0.21
C LEU A 52 0.44 10.47 -0.48
N VAL A 53 -0.81 10.28 -0.89
CA VAL A 53 -1.56 11.26 -1.70
C VAL A 53 -2.10 12.41 -0.84
N VAL A 54 -2.54 12.13 0.38
CA VAL A 54 -3.20 13.12 1.24
C VAL A 54 -2.30 14.32 1.64
N PRO A 55 -1.03 14.14 2.04
CA PRO A 55 -0.08 15.23 2.30
C PRO A 55 0.15 16.10 1.08
N PHE A 56 0.28 15.51 -0.11
CA PHE A 56 0.42 16.26 -1.37
C PHE A 56 -0.81 17.12 -1.66
N MET A 57 -2.03 16.58 -1.45
CA MET A 57 -3.26 17.36 -1.56
C MET A 57 -3.25 18.54 -0.57
N PHE A 58 -2.83 18.34 0.67
CA PHE A 58 -2.73 19.42 1.65
C PHE A 58 -1.64 20.44 1.32
N MET A 59 -0.51 20.03 0.77
CA MET A 59 0.58 20.91 0.37
C MET A 59 0.21 21.82 -0.81
N TRP A 60 -0.50 21.29 -1.81
CA TRP A 60 -0.80 21.99 -3.06
C TRP A 60 -2.18 22.61 -3.14
N LEU A 61 -3.22 21.95 -2.61
CA LEU A 61 -4.62 22.34 -2.81
C LEU A 61 -5.22 23.07 -1.60
N SER A 62 -4.62 22.98 -0.41
CA SER A 62 -5.19 23.62 0.78
C SER A 62 -4.93 25.13 0.82
N LYS A 63 -6.00 25.89 1.14
CA LYS A 63 -5.94 27.36 1.28
C LYS A 63 -5.49 27.82 2.68
N SER A 64 -5.62 26.96 3.70
CA SER A 64 -5.25 27.32 5.07
C SER A 64 -3.75 27.15 5.31
N LYS A 65 -3.12 28.15 5.97
CA LYS A 65 -1.67 28.11 6.29
C LYS A 65 -1.31 26.86 7.11
N ARG A 66 -2.19 26.46 8.04
CA ARG A 66 -2.01 25.27 8.88
C ARG A 66 -1.97 23.98 8.07
N ASN A 67 -2.97 23.74 7.22
CA ASN A 67 -3.03 22.48 6.47
C ASN A 67 -1.91 22.40 5.44
N ARG A 68 -1.49 23.54 4.88
CA ARG A 68 -0.33 23.59 3.98
C ARG A 68 0.98 23.24 4.70
N ALA A 69 1.14 23.70 5.94
CA ALA A 69 2.29 23.36 6.77
C ALA A 69 2.28 21.86 7.14
N ILE A 70 1.12 21.31 7.54
CA ILE A 70 0.96 19.88 7.81
C ILE A 70 1.28 19.05 6.57
N GLY A 71 0.71 19.41 5.41
CA GLY A 71 0.97 18.71 4.16
C GLY A 71 2.46 18.65 3.80
N ARG A 72 3.22 19.74 4.04
CA ARG A 72 4.68 19.74 3.84
C ARG A 72 5.44 18.89 4.86
N ALA A 73 5.00 18.89 6.11
CA ALA A 73 5.64 18.14 7.18
C ALA A 73 5.38 16.62 7.08
N SER A 74 4.26 16.20 6.49
CA SER A 74 3.85 14.79 6.40
C SER A 74 4.29 14.08 5.11
N VAL A 75 5.10 14.72 4.26
CA VAL A 75 5.67 14.08 3.05
C VAL A 75 6.96 13.29 3.36
N VAL A 76 7.61 13.61 4.48
CA VAL A 76 8.84 12.95 4.99
C VAL A 76 8.47 12.13 6.23
#